data_AF-A0A6V7H2A3-F1
#
_entry.id   AF-A0A6V7H2A3-F1
#
_cell.length_a   1.000
_cell.length_b   1.000
_cell.length_c   1.000
_cell.angle_alpha   90.00
_cell.angle_beta   90.00
_cell.angle_gamma   90.00
#
_symmetry.space_group_name_H-M   'P 1'
#
loop_
_entity.id
_entity.type
_entity.pdbx_description
1 polymer ?
#
loop_
_entity_poly.entity_id
_entity_poly.type
_entity_poly.pdbx_seq_one_letter_code
_entity_poly.pdbx_strand_id
1 'polypeptide(L)'
;MLLLDHPVHAPASRGDPWECEFPPSKNYIIAPVNGVFNVYANEEDLDNGKPIPYSYPDLATFVRDMNLLCTMIADGPLKSFCYRRLSYLSSKFQLHVLLNELRELASQKAVPHRDFYNIRKVDTHIHAASCMNQKHLLRFIKKTLKNHADEIVTCSKNGETMTLREVFQSMNLTTYDLSVDMLDVHADRNTFHRFDKFNAKYNPIGESRLREVFLKTDNYLNGKFFASIIKEVASDLEESKYQNAELRLSIYGKSPEEWDKLANDIFKLNKLMTNFQEILNNIFLPLFEVTNDANSHPELHKFLQYVIGFDSVDDESKPENPLFDKDVYPPAEWDDVENPPYGYYQYYTYANMTVLNHFRAEKGLNTFVLRPHCGEAGPIQHLVCGYMMAENISHGLLLRKVPVLQYLYYLAQIGIAMSPLSNNSLFLNYHRNPLPEYLARGLCVSLSTDDPLQFHFTKEPLMEEYSIAAQVWKLSSCDMCELARNSVLMSGFPHKSKQYWLGPNYTKEGVAGNDITRTNVPDIRVAYRYETLVDELSNIFKVVEKPEAVPF
;
A
#
# COMPACT_ATOMS: atom_id res chain seq x y z
N MET A 1 -14.38 -25.76 22.11
CA MET A 1 -13.23 -25.20 22.87
C MET A 1 -13.77 -24.01 23.64
N LEU A 2 -13.73 -24.08 24.97
CA LEU A 2 -14.34 -23.10 25.88
C LEU A 2 -13.74 -21.70 25.64
N LEU A 3 -14.59 -20.67 25.77
CA LEU A 3 -14.27 -19.23 25.86
C LEU A 3 -13.34 -18.96 27.07
N LEU A 4 -12.09 -19.39 26.99
CA LEU A 4 -11.05 -19.05 27.97
C LEU A 4 -10.35 -17.77 27.48
N ASP A 5 -10.58 -16.69 28.24
CA ASP A 5 -9.84 -15.42 28.28
C ASP A 5 -9.35 -14.87 26.94
N HIS A 6 -10.27 -14.38 26.11
CA HIS A 6 -9.86 -13.44 25.07
C HIS A 6 -9.44 -12.12 25.73
N PRO A 7 -8.24 -11.58 25.44
CA PRO A 7 -7.78 -10.35 26.05
C PRO A 7 -8.75 -9.20 25.74
N VAL A 8 -9.32 -8.61 26.78
CA VAL A 8 -10.11 -7.36 26.71
C VAL A 8 -9.17 -6.16 26.49
N HIS A 9 -7.92 -6.30 26.88
CA HIS A 9 -6.87 -5.29 26.75
C HIS A 9 -6.09 -5.50 25.45
N ALA A 10 -5.59 -4.40 24.88
CA ALA A 10 -4.69 -4.47 23.75
C ALA A 10 -3.47 -5.35 24.11
N PRO A 11 -2.88 -6.06 23.14
CA PRO A 11 -1.62 -6.77 23.36
C PRO A 11 -0.62 -5.82 24.02
N ALA A 12 -0.08 -6.21 25.18
CA ALA A 12 0.84 -5.36 25.91
C ALA A 12 2.16 -5.24 25.12
N SER A 13 2.59 -4.02 24.81
CA SER A 13 3.95 -3.73 24.38
C SER A 13 4.88 -3.88 25.59
N ARG A 14 5.27 -5.11 25.91
CA ARG A 14 6.25 -5.38 26.97
C ARG A 14 7.62 -5.56 26.34
N GLY A 15 8.58 -4.70 26.70
CA GLY A 15 9.97 -4.75 26.22
C GLY A 15 10.37 -3.49 25.44
N ASP A 16 11.66 -3.41 25.10
CA ASP A 16 12.13 -2.45 24.10
C ASP A 16 11.56 -2.88 22.73
N PRO A 17 10.80 -2.04 22.03
CA PRO A 17 10.25 -2.39 20.71
C PRO A 17 11.34 -2.84 19.72
N TRP A 18 12.57 -2.36 19.87
CA TRP A 18 13.68 -2.68 18.98
C TRP A 18 14.47 -3.94 19.39
N GLU A 19 14.10 -4.59 20.50
CA GLU A 19 14.71 -5.83 20.94
C GLU A 19 14.23 -6.99 20.05
N CYS A 20 15.17 -7.64 19.37
CA CYS A 20 14.89 -8.78 18.51
C CYS A 20 15.99 -9.84 18.55
N GLU A 21 15.63 -11.05 18.15
CA GLU A 21 16.57 -12.15 18.01
C GLU A 21 17.44 -11.99 16.75
N PHE A 22 18.74 -12.28 16.90
CA PHE A 22 19.71 -12.30 15.80
C PHE A 22 20.02 -13.75 15.45
N PRO A 23 19.33 -14.34 14.47
CA PRO A 23 19.58 -15.73 14.10
C PRO A 23 20.99 -15.90 13.51
N PRO A 24 21.63 -17.07 13.69
CA PRO A 24 22.97 -17.31 13.17
C PRO A 24 23.02 -17.18 11.64
N SER A 25 24.20 -16.85 11.14
CA SER A 25 24.45 -16.80 9.70
C SER A 25 24.31 -18.18 9.06
N LYS A 26 23.75 -18.23 7.86
CA LYS A 26 23.73 -19.44 7.02
C LYS A 26 24.97 -19.56 6.14
N ASN A 27 25.74 -18.47 5.99
CA ASN A 27 26.91 -18.36 5.12
C ASN A 27 26.63 -18.80 3.68
N TYR A 28 25.40 -18.58 3.21
CA TYR A 28 25.05 -18.84 1.82
C TYR A 28 25.64 -17.76 0.90
N ILE A 29 25.87 -18.12 -0.35
CA ILE A 29 26.31 -17.18 -1.39
C ILE A 29 25.07 -16.66 -2.12
N ILE A 30 25.04 -15.36 -2.40
CA ILE A 30 23.93 -14.67 -3.04
C ILE A 30 24.42 -14.17 -4.41
N ALA A 31 23.72 -14.53 -5.48
CA ALA A 31 24.06 -14.05 -6.82
C ALA A 31 22.80 -13.82 -7.67
N PRO A 32 22.72 -12.72 -8.43
CA PRO A 32 21.64 -12.49 -9.38
C PRO A 32 21.83 -13.34 -10.63
N VAL A 33 20.74 -13.97 -11.10
CA VAL A 33 20.67 -14.68 -12.38
C VAL A 33 19.55 -14.04 -13.18
N ASN A 34 19.89 -13.36 -14.28
CA ASN A 34 18.94 -12.64 -15.14
C ASN A 34 17.96 -11.74 -14.36
N GLY A 35 18.45 -10.93 -13.41
CA GLY A 35 17.59 -10.05 -12.62
C GLY A 35 17.02 -10.63 -11.34
N VAL A 36 17.09 -11.95 -11.13
CA VAL A 36 16.53 -12.60 -9.94
C VAL A 36 17.63 -13.17 -9.06
N PHE A 37 17.70 -12.69 -7.82
CA PHE A 37 18.62 -13.19 -6.81
C PHE A 37 18.32 -14.65 -6.47
N ASN A 38 19.37 -15.45 -6.49
CA ASN A 38 19.36 -16.84 -6.09
C ASN A 38 20.37 -17.04 -4.95
N VAL A 39 20.12 -18.08 -4.14
CA VAL A 39 20.91 -18.39 -2.95
C VAL A 39 21.55 -19.77 -3.13
N TYR A 40 22.84 -19.88 -2.84
CA TYR A 40 23.64 -21.09 -3.03
C TYR A 40 24.27 -21.52 -1.70
N ALA A 41 24.32 -22.82 -1.45
CA ALA A 41 24.82 -23.33 -0.17
C ALA A 41 26.35 -23.20 -0.02
N ASN A 42 27.09 -23.20 -1.13
CA ASN A 42 28.54 -23.15 -1.20
C ASN A 42 29.01 -22.75 -2.62
N GLU A 43 30.32 -22.53 -2.78
CA GLU A 43 30.93 -22.11 -4.06
C GLU A 43 30.76 -23.16 -5.16
N GLU A 44 30.82 -24.46 -4.83
CA GLU A 44 30.63 -25.55 -5.79
C GLU A 44 29.22 -25.55 -6.38
N ASP A 45 28.20 -25.29 -5.57
CA ASP A 45 26.83 -25.16 -6.03
C ASP A 45 26.63 -23.90 -6.91
N LEU A 46 27.36 -22.81 -6.64
CA LEU A 46 27.36 -21.61 -7.49
C LEU A 46 27.98 -21.90 -8.86
N ASP A 47 29.17 -22.50 -8.89
CA ASP A 47 29.90 -22.84 -10.11
C ASP A 47 29.11 -23.82 -11.00
N ASN A 48 28.37 -24.74 -10.39
CA ASN A 48 27.51 -25.69 -11.08
C ASN A 48 26.12 -25.13 -11.43
N GLY A 49 25.81 -23.88 -11.08
CA GLY A 49 24.51 -23.25 -11.36
C GLY A 49 23.34 -23.93 -10.66
N LYS A 50 23.56 -24.44 -9.44
CA LYS A 50 22.58 -25.22 -8.65
C LYS A 50 22.15 -24.44 -7.40
N PRO A 51 21.21 -23.49 -7.51
CA PRO A 51 20.73 -22.75 -6.36
C PRO A 51 19.90 -23.63 -5.43
N ILE A 52 19.71 -23.15 -4.20
CA ILE A 52 18.68 -23.66 -3.28
C ILE A 52 17.33 -23.53 -3.99
N PRO A 53 16.48 -24.58 -4.01
CA PRO A 53 15.32 -24.66 -4.88
C PRO A 53 14.12 -23.85 -4.35
N TYR A 54 14.30 -22.53 -4.19
CA TYR A 54 13.22 -21.61 -3.91
C TYR A 54 12.42 -21.35 -5.19
N SER A 55 11.12 -21.63 -5.15
CA SER A 55 10.25 -21.54 -6.32
C SER A 55 9.82 -20.10 -6.57
N TYR A 56 9.89 -19.66 -7.83
CA TYR A 56 9.30 -18.42 -8.31
C TYR A 56 8.92 -18.61 -9.79
N PRO A 57 7.92 -17.87 -10.32
CA PRO A 57 7.61 -17.94 -11.74
C PRO A 57 8.74 -17.31 -12.56
N ASP A 58 9.23 -18.03 -13.58
CA ASP A 58 10.14 -17.43 -14.55
C ASP A 58 9.44 -16.39 -15.44
N LEU A 59 10.23 -15.56 -16.11
CA LEU A 59 9.72 -14.44 -16.90
C LEU A 59 8.83 -14.94 -18.05
N ALA A 60 9.22 -16.04 -18.68
CA ALA A 60 8.45 -16.63 -19.79
C ALA A 60 7.06 -17.10 -19.33
N THR A 61 6.97 -17.69 -18.14
CA THR A 61 5.73 -18.11 -17.50
C THR A 61 4.88 -16.91 -17.13
N PHE A 62 5.47 -15.90 -16.48
CA PHE A 62 4.77 -14.65 -16.17
C PHE A 62 4.17 -14.01 -17.44
N VAL A 63 4.97 -13.82 -18.48
CA VAL A 63 4.54 -13.19 -19.74
C VAL A 63 3.44 -14.01 -20.42
N ARG A 64 3.57 -15.35 -20.45
CA ARG A 64 2.54 -16.23 -21.01
C ARG A 64 1.21 -16.08 -20.27
N ASP A 65 1.25 -16.08 -18.95
CA ASP A 65 0.04 -16.04 -18.12
C ASP A 65 -0.60 -14.64 -18.15
N MET A 66 0.22 -13.58 -18.20
CA MET A 66 -0.23 -12.20 -18.43
C MET A 66 -0.94 -12.08 -19.80
N ASN A 67 -0.35 -12.62 -20.87
CA ASN A 67 -0.95 -12.60 -22.21
C ASN A 67 -2.25 -13.42 -22.29
N LEU A 68 -2.33 -14.54 -21.56
CA LEU A 68 -3.55 -15.31 -21.43
C LEU A 68 -4.67 -14.47 -20.79
N LEU A 69 -4.39 -13.80 -19.66
CA LEU A 69 -5.36 -12.92 -19.01
C LEU A 69 -5.74 -11.73 -19.90
N CYS A 70 -4.80 -11.11 -20.60
CA CYS A 70 -5.10 -10.06 -21.58
C CYS A 70 -6.04 -10.56 -22.69
N THR A 71 -5.86 -11.78 -23.16
CA THR A 71 -6.74 -12.42 -24.15
C THR A 71 -8.14 -12.65 -23.59
N MET A 72 -8.25 -13.18 -22.36
CA MET A 72 -9.54 -13.34 -21.66
C MET A 72 -10.24 -11.99 -21.45
N ILE A 73 -9.49 -10.96 -21.05
CA ILE A 73 -10.02 -9.61 -20.86
C ILE A 73 -10.51 -9.03 -22.18
N ALA A 74 -9.92 -9.39 -23.32
CA ALA A 74 -10.34 -8.93 -24.64
C ALA A 74 -11.57 -9.68 -25.19
N ASP A 75 -11.85 -10.88 -24.72
CA ASP A 75 -12.92 -11.76 -25.20
C ASP A 75 -14.33 -11.16 -25.01
N GLY A 76 -15.09 -11.05 -26.10
CA GLY A 76 -16.40 -10.40 -26.14
C GLY A 76 -17.50 -11.13 -25.33
N PRO A 77 -17.68 -12.46 -25.54
CA PRO A 77 -18.59 -13.27 -24.73
C PRO A 77 -18.26 -13.21 -23.24
N LEU A 78 -17.00 -13.35 -22.85
CA LEU A 78 -16.57 -13.33 -21.45
C LEU A 78 -16.81 -11.95 -20.80
N LYS A 79 -16.49 -10.85 -21.50
CA LYS A 79 -16.86 -9.49 -21.06
C LYS A 79 -18.34 -9.37 -20.77
N SER A 80 -19.18 -9.86 -21.69
CA SER A 80 -20.63 -9.79 -21.56
C SER A 80 -21.14 -10.63 -20.38
N PHE A 81 -20.57 -11.82 -20.18
CA PHE A 81 -20.87 -12.68 -19.06
C PHE A 81 -20.52 -12.01 -17.73
N CYS A 82 -19.26 -11.58 -17.56
CA CYS A 82 -18.79 -10.94 -16.33
C CYS A 82 -19.55 -9.66 -16.04
N TYR A 83 -19.85 -8.83 -17.06
CA TYR A 83 -20.69 -7.64 -16.88
C TYR A 83 -22.07 -8.00 -16.32
N ARG A 84 -22.74 -9.02 -16.89
CA ARG A 84 -24.04 -9.47 -16.38
C ARG A 84 -23.95 -10.00 -14.95
N ARG A 85 -22.89 -10.72 -14.59
CA ARG A 85 -22.66 -11.18 -13.19
C ARG A 85 -22.47 -10.00 -12.24
N LEU A 86 -21.65 -9.02 -12.62
CA LEU A 86 -21.41 -7.81 -11.83
C LEU A 86 -22.68 -6.95 -11.68
N SER A 87 -23.52 -6.84 -12.72
CA SER A 87 -24.83 -6.21 -12.62
C SER A 87 -25.76 -6.98 -11.68
N TYR A 88 -25.77 -8.31 -11.77
CA TYR A 88 -26.52 -9.16 -10.86
C TYR A 88 -26.11 -8.93 -9.39
N LEU A 89 -24.81 -8.89 -9.09
CA LEU A 89 -24.29 -8.62 -7.74
C LEU A 89 -24.79 -7.27 -7.20
N SER A 90 -24.71 -6.21 -8.02
CA SER A 90 -25.24 -4.89 -7.65
C SER A 90 -26.74 -4.93 -7.35
N SER A 91 -27.55 -5.54 -8.21
CA SER A 91 -29.00 -5.64 -8.01
C SER A 91 -29.38 -6.52 -6.82
N LYS A 92 -28.66 -7.63 -6.60
CA LYS A 92 -28.86 -8.52 -5.45
C LYS A 92 -28.60 -7.76 -4.14
N PHE A 93 -27.57 -6.92 -4.09
CA PHE A 93 -27.27 -6.11 -2.90
C PHE A 93 -28.31 -5.04 -2.64
N GLN A 94 -28.79 -4.36 -3.69
CA GLN A 94 -29.90 -3.41 -3.56
C GLN A 94 -31.16 -4.07 -2.97
N LEU A 95 -31.50 -5.27 -3.45
CA LEU A 95 -32.61 -6.04 -2.90
C LEU A 95 -32.36 -6.44 -1.44
N HIS A 96 -31.13 -6.87 -1.10
CA HIS A 96 -30.74 -7.18 0.27
C HIS A 96 -30.95 -5.99 1.21
N VAL A 97 -30.45 -4.81 0.84
CA VAL A 97 -30.59 -3.58 1.63
C VAL A 97 -32.08 -3.26 1.84
N LEU A 98 -32.89 -3.29 0.78
CA LEU A 98 -34.35 -3.04 0.87
C LEU A 98 -35.07 -3.97 1.86
N LEU A 99 -34.62 -5.22 1.97
CA LEU A 99 -35.25 -6.23 2.82
C LEU A 99 -34.69 -6.27 4.25
N ASN A 100 -33.41 -5.91 4.43
CA ASN A 100 -32.67 -6.23 5.65
C ASN A 100 -32.06 -5.02 6.37
N GLU A 101 -32.03 -3.82 5.80
CA GLU A 101 -31.38 -2.65 6.42
C GLU A 101 -31.86 -2.38 7.86
N LEU A 102 -33.16 -2.45 8.12
CA LEU A 102 -33.70 -2.25 9.46
C LEU A 102 -33.26 -3.33 10.46
N ARG A 103 -33.03 -4.57 9.98
CA ARG A 103 -32.55 -5.69 10.80
C ARG A 103 -31.05 -5.59 11.06
N GLU A 104 -30.29 -5.16 10.06
CA GLU A 104 -28.87 -4.82 10.21
C GLU A 104 -28.69 -3.71 11.26
N LEU A 105 -29.47 -2.63 11.15
CA LEU A 105 -29.46 -1.53 12.11
C LEU A 105 -29.86 -1.97 13.53
N ALA A 106 -30.91 -2.80 13.66
CA ALA A 106 -31.32 -3.33 14.95
C ALA A 106 -30.22 -4.20 15.58
N SER A 107 -29.50 -4.98 14.77
CA SER A 107 -28.38 -5.82 15.22
C SER A 107 -27.22 -4.97 15.74
N GLN A 108 -26.84 -3.88 15.05
CA GLN A 108 -25.81 -2.96 15.53
C GLN A 108 -26.23 -2.30 16.85
N LYS A 109 -27.48 -1.83 16.96
CA LYS A 109 -28.01 -1.19 18.18
C LYS A 109 -28.08 -2.15 19.37
N ALA A 110 -28.20 -3.45 19.13
CA ALA A 110 -28.20 -4.46 20.17
C ALA A 110 -26.82 -4.69 20.78
N VAL A 111 -25.73 -4.23 20.14
CA VAL A 111 -24.38 -4.33 20.67
C VAL A 111 -24.06 -3.09 21.52
N PRO A 112 -24.00 -3.23 22.86
CA PRO A 112 -23.69 -2.10 23.72
C PRO A 112 -22.25 -1.63 23.50
N HIS A 113 -22.04 -0.31 23.61
CA HIS A 113 -20.72 0.32 23.52
C HIS A 113 -19.95 0.05 22.21
N ARG A 114 -20.63 -0.36 21.12
CA ARG A 114 -20.05 -0.48 19.79
C ARG A 114 -20.75 0.35 18.75
N ASP A 115 -19.95 1.12 18.03
CA ASP A 115 -20.36 1.99 16.93
C ASP A 115 -19.17 2.22 15.99
N PHE A 116 -19.40 2.96 14.92
CA PHE A 116 -18.38 3.25 13.92
C PHE A 116 -17.12 3.96 14.48
N TYR A 117 -17.22 4.71 15.57
CA TYR A 117 -16.10 5.46 16.15
C TYR A 117 -15.17 4.59 17.00
N ASN A 118 -15.68 3.49 17.56
CA ASN A 118 -14.93 2.64 18.48
C ASN A 118 -14.54 1.27 17.89
N ILE A 119 -14.80 1.04 16.60
CA ILE A 119 -14.24 -0.06 15.83
C ILE A 119 -12.88 0.33 15.23
N ARG A 120 -12.02 -0.66 15.06
CA ARG A 120 -10.68 -0.47 14.50
C ARG A 120 -10.76 -0.27 12.99
N LYS A 121 -9.98 0.69 12.51
CA LYS A 121 -9.79 0.96 11.08
C LYS A 121 -8.34 1.28 10.80
N VAL A 122 -7.90 0.92 9.61
CA VAL A 122 -6.53 1.10 9.17
C VAL A 122 -6.56 1.97 7.93
N ASP A 123 -5.78 3.05 7.94
CA ASP A 123 -5.45 3.75 6.71
C ASP A 123 -4.47 2.88 5.91
N THR A 124 -5.06 2.10 5.01
CA THR A 124 -4.34 1.13 4.19
C THR A 124 -3.61 1.76 3.02
N HIS A 125 -3.72 3.07 2.76
CA HIS A 125 -2.99 3.77 1.72
C HIS A 125 -2.67 5.23 2.11
N ILE A 126 -1.46 5.46 2.63
CA ILE A 126 -1.00 6.77 3.12
C ILE A 126 0.52 6.95 2.96
N HIS A 127 0.94 8.04 2.33
CA HIS A 127 2.34 8.39 2.17
C HIS A 127 2.92 9.08 3.41
N ALA A 128 4.06 8.60 3.92
CA ALA A 128 4.67 9.14 5.14
C ALA A 128 5.04 10.63 5.00
N ALA A 129 5.51 11.04 3.82
CA ALA A 129 5.92 12.43 3.54
C ALA A 129 4.77 13.44 3.62
N SER A 130 3.52 12.98 3.56
CA SER A 130 2.31 13.79 3.48
C SER A 130 1.23 13.35 4.47
N CYS A 131 1.60 12.55 5.48
CA CYS A 131 0.65 11.95 6.43
C CYS A 131 0.00 12.94 7.40
N MET A 132 0.44 14.20 7.42
CA MET A 132 -0.12 15.27 8.24
C MET A 132 -0.86 16.31 7.39
N ASN A 133 -1.85 16.99 7.97
CA ASN A 133 -2.50 18.12 7.30
C ASN A 133 -1.61 19.38 7.28
N GLN A 134 -1.99 20.35 6.44
CA GLN A 134 -1.25 21.59 6.24
C GLN A 134 -1.11 22.45 7.49
N LYS A 135 -2.15 22.46 8.34
CA LYS A 135 -2.16 23.24 9.58
C LYS A 135 -1.14 22.69 10.58
N HIS A 136 -0.99 21.36 10.64
CA HIS A 136 0.03 20.70 11.43
C HIS A 136 1.42 21.05 10.90
N LEU A 137 1.67 20.87 9.60
CA LEU A 137 2.97 21.21 9.00
C LEU A 137 3.34 22.68 9.25
N LEU A 138 2.41 23.61 9.05
CA LEU A 138 2.63 25.03 9.33
C LEU A 138 3.00 25.29 10.80
N ARG A 139 2.25 24.70 11.73
CA ARG A 139 2.51 24.81 13.17
C ARG A 139 3.90 24.26 13.51
N PHE A 140 4.27 23.13 12.90
CA PHE A 140 5.58 22.52 13.08
C PHE A 140 6.69 23.44 12.58
N ILE A 141 6.61 23.92 11.33
CA ILE A 141 7.59 24.85 10.75
C ILE A 141 7.76 26.09 11.63
N LYS A 142 6.66 26.71 12.10
CA LYS A 142 6.71 27.87 13.00
C LYS A 142 7.39 27.56 14.34
N LYS A 143 7.08 26.40 14.93
CA LYS A 143 7.68 25.94 16.19
C LYS A 143 9.18 25.69 16.01
N THR A 144 9.59 25.04 14.92
CA THR A 144 10.98 24.76 14.60
C THR A 144 11.75 26.04 14.33
N LEU A 145 11.20 26.99 13.57
CA LEU A 145 11.83 28.28 13.32
C LEU A 145 12.00 29.12 14.59
N LYS A 146 11.15 28.93 15.61
CA LYS A 146 11.31 29.59 16.92
C LYS A 146 12.40 28.95 17.79
N ASN A 147 12.52 27.63 17.76
CA ASN A 147 13.37 26.88 18.71
C ASN A 147 14.73 26.47 18.12
N HIS A 148 14.83 26.37 16.79
CA HIS A 148 15.98 25.82 16.05
C HIS A 148 16.41 26.74 14.89
N ALA A 149 16.22 28.07 15.03
CA ALA A 149 16.50 29.03 13.98
C ALA A 149 17.95 28.99 13.47
N ASP A 150 18.90 28.77 14.38
CA ASP A 150 20.34 28.86 14.11
C ASP A 150 20.96 27.49 13.77
N GLU A 151 20.12 26.46 13.63
CA GLU A 151 20.56 25.12 13.23
C GLU A 151 20.88 25.11 11.72
N ILE A 152 22.00 24.51 11.32
CA ILE A 152 22.41 24.40 9.92
C ILE A 152 21.56 23.33 9.24
N VAL A 153 20.80 23.70 8.22
CA VAL A 153 19.77 22.83 7.61
C VAL A 153 20.06 22.44 6.17
N THR A 154 20.94 23.14 5.49
CA THR A 154 21.26 22.85 4.09
C THR A 154 22.67 23.30 3.76
N CYS A 155 23.24 22.69 2.73
CA CYS A 155 24.54 23.05 2.16
C CYS A 155 24.39 23.16 0.65
N SER A 156 24.76 24.32 0.10
CA SER A 156 24.79 24.58 -1.33
C SER A 156 25.82 23.70 -2.03
N LYS A 157 25.67 23.52 -3.35
CA LYS A 157 26.64 22.79 -4.20
C LYS A 157 28.05 23.37 -4.13
N ASN A 158 28.18 24.64 -3.75
CA ASN A 158 29.45 25.34 -3.61
C ASN A 158 30.08 25.19 -2.21
N GLY A 159 29.49 24.39 -1.33
CA GLY A 159 29.98 24.15 0.04
C GLY A 159 29.49 25.18 1.08
N GLU A 160 28.67 26.16 0.68
CA GLU A 160 28.13 27.17 1.59
C GLU A 160 26.97 26.59 2.42
N THR A 161 27.11 26.59 3.74
CA THR A 161 26.09 26.12 4.68
C THR A 161 25.12 27.24 5.03
N MET A 162 23.84 26.92 5.17
CA MET A 162 22.83 27.88 5.62
C MET A 162 22.09 27.35 6.86
N THR A 163 21.90 28.22 7.82
CA THR A 163 20.99 28.03 8.95
C THR A 163 19.52 28.07 8.51
N LEU A 164 18.62 27.54 9.34
CA LEU A 164 17.19 27.62 9.08
C LEU A 164 16.73 29.07 8.91
N ARG A 165 17.26 29.97 9.75
CA ARG A 165 17.02 31.41 9.67
C ARG A 165 17.45 31.98 8.32
N GLU A 166 18.66 31.67 7.87
CA GLU A 166 19.20 32.16 6.59
C GLU A 166 18.40 31.60 5.41
N VAL A 167 17.92 30.35 5.48
CA VAL A 167 17.03 29.79 4.45
C VAL A 167 15.77 30.64 4.32
N PHE A 168 15.08 30.94 5.43
CA PHE A 168 13.88 31.79 5.43
C PHE A 168 14.18 33.24 4.99
N GLN A 169 15.31 33.81 5.41
CA GLN A 169 15.75 35.14 4.97
C GLN A 169 16.03 35.19 3.47
N SER A 170 16.62 34.14 2.89
CA SER A 170 16.89 34.06 1.44
C SER A 170 15.62 34.03 0.59
N MET A 171 14.50 33.60 1.18
CA MET A 171 13.18 33.63 0.56
C MET A 171 12.41 34.93 0.84
N ASN A 172 13.01 35.85 1.60
CA ASN A 172 12.38 37.07 2.09
C ASN A 172 11.08 36.80 2.89
N LEU A 173 11.11 35.78 3.75
CA LEU A 173 9.96 35.34 4.55
C LEU A 173 10.24 35.46 6.05
N THR A 174 9.26 35.96 6.80
CA THR A 174 9.27 35.91 8.27
C THR A 174 8.28 34.88 8.81
N THR A 175 8.43 34.50 10.09
CA THR A 175 7.47 33.62 10.79
C THR A 175 6.04 34.14 10.76
N TYR A 176 5.86 35.47 10.71
CA TYR A 176 4.55 36.12 10.72
C TYR A 176 3.84 35.97 9.38
N ASP A 177 4.59 35.97 8.29
CA ASP A 177 4.05 35.91 6.92
C ASP A 177 3.53 34.50 6.56
N LEU A 178 4.02 33.47 7.24
CA LEU A 178 3.63 32.09 6.96
C LEU A 178 2.16 31.81 7.31
N SER A 179 1.37 31.50 6.29
CA SER A 179 -0.02 31.04 6.39
C SER A 179 -0.18 29.67 5.74
N VAL A 180 -1.35 29.03 5.93
CA VAL A 180 -1.66 27.76 5.25
C VAL A 180 -1.65 27.96 3.73
N ASP A 181 -2.30 29.03 3.26
CA ASP A 181 -2.35 29.35 1.82
C ASP A 181 -0.96 29.62 1.24
N MET A 182 -0.07 30.24 2.02
CA MET A 182 1.30 30.51 1.57
C MET A 182 2.15 29.24 1.43
N LEU A 183 1.87 28.18 2.21
CA LEU A 183 2.54 26.89 2.01
C LEU A 183 2.23 26.30 0.63
N ASP A 184 1.08 26.63 0.04
CA ASP A 184 0.65 26.17 -1.29
C ASP A 184 0.83 24.66 -1.52
N VAL A 185 0.55 23.85 -0.50
CA VAL A 185 0.70 22.39 -0.54
C VAL A 185 -0.62 21.66 -0.78
N HIS A 186 -1.77 22.36 -0.78
CA HIS A 186 -3.06 21.75 -1.09
C HIS A 186 -3.24 21.57 -2.60
N ALA A 187 -3.84 20.45 -2.99
CA ALA A 187 -4.24 20.24 -4.38
C ALA A 187 -5.42 21.17 -4.73
N ASP A 188 -5.37 21.76 -5.92
CA ASP A 188 -6.39 22.70 -6.41
C ASP A 188 -7.04 22.18 -7.70
N ARG A 189 -7.99 22.95 -8.25
CA ARG A 189 -8.63 22.63 -9.54
C ARG A 189 -7.63 22.50 -10.70
N ASN A 190 -6.46 23.12 -10.59
CA ASN A 190 -5.43 23.07 -11.63
C ASN A 190 -4.58 21.81 -11.58
N THR A 191 -4.74 20.99 -10.54
CA THR A 191 -4.03 19.73 -10.31
C THR A 191 -4.69 18.56 -11.05
N PHE A 192 -5.96 18.71 -11.46
CA PHE A 192 -6.71 17.70 -12.20
C PHE A 192 -6.02 17.34 -13.52
N HIS A 193 -5.70 16.05 -13.71
CA HIS A 193 -4.88 15.49 -14.79
C HIS A 193 -3.48 16.10 -14.94
N ARG A 194 -2.93 16.70 -13.88
CA ARG A 194 -1.63 17.39 -13.88
C ARG A 194 -0.75 16.88 -12.74
N PHE A 195 -0.25 15.65 -12.89
CA PHE A 195 0.68 15.01 -11.95
C PHE A 195 1.96 15.83 -11.70
N ASP A 196 2.42 16.58 -12.69
CA ASP A 196 3.56 17.51 -12.54
C ASP A 196 3.26 18.60 -11.50
N LYS A 197 2.04 19.15 -11.52
CA LYS A 197 1.59 20.13 -10.52
C LYS A 197 1.35 19.49 -9.16
N PHE A 198 0.80 18.29 -9.11
CA PHE A 198 0.68 17.50 -7.88
C PHE A 198 2.06 17.29 -7.23
N ASN A 199 3.05 16.84 -8.00
CA ASN A 199 4.41 16.66 -7.52
C ASN A 199 5.05 17.95 -7.00
N ALA A 200 4.69 19.10 -7.59
CA ALA A 200 5.12 20.41 -7.12
C ALA A 200 4.50 20.81 -5.77
N LYS A 201 3.30 20.30 -5.42
CA LYS A 201 2.63 20.56 -4.13
C LYS A 201 3.33 19.95 -2.93
N TYR A 202 4.25 19.00 -3.14
CA TYR A 202 5.15 18.57 -2.06
C TYR A 202 6.22 19.61 -1.69
N ASN A 203 6.39 20.69 -2.46
CA ASN A 203 7.35 21.76 -2.17
C ASN A 203 6.64 22.90 -1.42
N PRO A 204 6.81 23.03 -0.09
CA PRO A 204 6.17 24.12 0.64
C PRO A 204 6.65 25.48 0.11
N ILE A 205 5.70 26.38 -0.14
CA ILE A 205 5.93 27.73 -0.70
C ILE A 205 6.56 27.65 -2.12
N GLY A 206 6.43 26.50 -2.79
CA GLY A 206 7.09 26.24 -4.08
C GLY A 206 8.61 26.03 -3.98
N GLU A 207 9.17 25.95 -2.77
CA GLU A 207 10.61 25.85 -2.55
C GLU A 207 11.03 24.42 -2.22
N SER A 208 11.82 23.81 -3.12
CA SER A 208 12.34 22.45 -2.95
C SER A 208 13.21 22.29 -1.70
N ARG A 209 13.91 23.34 -1.26
CA ARG A 209 14.73 23.32 -0.03
C ARG A 209 13.89 23.06 1.22
N LEU A 210 12.68 23.62 1.32
CA LEU A 210 11.80 23.37 2.47
C LEU A 210 11.28 21.93 2.50
N ARG A 211 10.98 21.35 1.33
CA ARG A 211 10.66 19.92 1.22
C ARG A 211 11.83 19.06 1.68
N GLU A 212 13.04 19.38 1.22
CA GLU A 212 14.26 18.66 1.63
C GLU A 212 14.44 18.72 3.14
N VAL A 213 14.35 19.90 3.76
CA VAL A 213 14.56 20.08 5.20
C VAL A 213 13.48 19.39 6.06
N PHE A 214 12.20 19.49 5.68
CA PHE A 214 11.10 19.05 6.55
C PHE A 214 10.46 17.71 6.17
N LEU A 215 10.51 17.30 4.90
CA LEU A 215 9.70 16.20 4.35
C LEU A 215 10.54 15.09 3.69
N LYS A 216 11.87 15.14 3.79
CA LYS A 216 12.77 14.08 3.33
C LYS A 216 13.51 13.45 4.50
N THR A 217 13.68 12.13 4.43
CA THR A 217 14.54 11.34 5.31
C THR A 217 16.01 11.63 5.04
N ASP A 218 16.37 11.73 3.76
CA ASP A 218 17.71 12.09 3.28
C ASP A 218 17.84 13.61 3.06
N ASN A 219 18.41 14.32 4.03
CA ASN A 219 18.75 15.75 3.97
C ASN A 219 19.98 16.06 4.83
N TYR A 220 20.44 17.32 4.90
CA TYR A 220 21.63 17.68 5.70
C TYR A 220 21.53 17.37 7.21
N LEU A 221 20.33 17.28 7.77
CA LEU A 221 20.05 17.15 9.22
C LEU A 221 19.65 15.76 9.68
N ASN A 222 19.79 14.78 8.82
CA ASN A 222 19.46 13.41 9.13
C ASN A 222 17.99 13.13 9.33
N GLY A 223 17.16 13.74 8.49
CA GLY A 223 15.72 13.53 8.58
C GLY A 223 15.15 13.99 9.93
N LYS A 224 15.95 14.65 10.79
CA LYS A 224 15.62 14.97 12.17
C LYS A 224 14.26 15.64 12.31
N PHE A 225 13.96 16.59 11.43
CA PHE A 225 12.66 17.26 11.41
C PHE A 225 11.54 16.38 10.86
N PHE A 226 11.81 15.60 9.81
CA PHE A 226 10.85 14.63 9.30
C PHE A 226 10.47 13.60 10.37
N ALA A 227 11.45 12.95 11.00
CA ALA A 227 11.24 12.03 12.11
C ALA A 227 10.49 12.66 13.29
N SER A 228 10.76 13.94 13.59
CA SER A 228 10.04 14.68 14.63
C SER A 228 8.57 14.90 14.27
N ILE A 229 8.25 15.18 13.00
CA ILE A 229 6.86 15.29 12.53
C ILE A 229 6.17 13.94 12.63
N ILE A 230 6.80 12.86 12.14
CA ILE A 230 6.25 11.51 12.20
C ILE A 230 5.97 11.10 13.65
N LYS A 231 6.83 11.48 14.61
CA LYS A 231 6.58 11.28 16.04
C LYS A 231 5.35 12.05 16.55
N GLU A 232 5.13 13.29 16.12
CA GLU A 232 3.91 14.03 16.45
C GLU A 232 2.66 13.35 15.85
N VAL A 233 2.73 12.86 14.60
CA VAL A 233 1.63 12.12 13.94
C VAL A 233 1.36 10.79 14.64
N ALA A 234 2.40 10.03 15.01
CA ALA A 234 2.26 8.78 15.75
C ALA A 234 1.58 9.01 17.11
N SER A 235 1.95 10.08 17.82
CA SER A 235 1.29 10.47 19.07
C SER A 235 -0.19 10.81 18.88
N ASP A 236 -0.55 11.50 17.79
CA ASP A 236 -1.94 11.81 17.48
C ASP A 236 -2.74 10.52 17.15
N LEU A 237 -2.14 9.56 16.43
CA LEU A 237 -2.75 8.26 16.15
C LEU A 237 -2.96 7.40 17.41
N GLU A 238 -1.99 7.40 18.33
CA GLU A 238 -2.12 6.74 19.64
C GLU A 238 -3.26 7.32 20.47
N GLU A 239 -3.43 8.66 20.47
CA GLU A 239 -4.52 9.36 21.14
C GLU A 239 -5.89 9.00 20.52
N SER A 240 -5.99 8.96 19.19
CA SER A 240 -7.21 8.58 18.47
C SER A 240 -7.63 7.13 18.71
N LYS A 241 -6.72 6.28 19.21
CA LYS A 241 -6.88 4.88 19.64
C LYS A 241 -7.37 3.90 18.58
N TYR A 242 -8.40 4.20 17.79
CA TYR A 242 -9.09 3.27 16.89
C TYR A 242 -8.66 3.39 15.42
N GLN A 243 -7.92 4.45 15.09
CA GLN A 243 -7.30 4.68 13.80
C GLN A 243 -5.85 4.17 13.84
N ASN A 244 -5.45 3.46 12.80
CA ASN A 244 -4.09 2.95 12.62
C ASN A 244 -3.69 3.27 11.17
N ALA A 245 -2.40 3.21 10.83
CA ALA A 245 -1.93 3.59 9.51
C ALA A 245 -0.80 2.68 9.03
N GLU A 246 -0.73 2.49 7.71
CA GLU A 246 0.39 1.84 7.03
C GLU A 246 1.17 2.90 6.23
N LEU A 247 2.15 3.53 6.87
CA LEU A 247 2.91 4.61 6.25
C LEU A 247 3.85 4.08 5.15
N ARG A 248 3.76 4.67 3.94
CA ARG A 248 4.72 4.38 2.86
C ARG A 248 5.96 5.23 3.03
N LEU A 249 7.10 4.56 3.18
CA LEU A 249 8.42 5.16 3.14
C LEU A 249 9.04 4.86 1.78
N SER A 250 9.59 5.89 1.13
CA SER A 250 10.16 5.74 -0.21
C SER A 250 11.59 5.21 -0.13
N ILE A 251 11.87 4.20 -0.95
CA ILE A 251 13.21 3.80 -1.37
C ILE A 251 13.28 3.93 -2.91
N TYR A 252 14.34 4.52 -3.43
CA TYR A 252 14.51 4.80 -4.86
C TYR A 252 15.45 3.81 -5.55
N GLY A 253 16.20 2.99 -4.80
CA GLY A 253 17.20 2.07 -5.33
C GLY A 253 18.40 2.78 -5.92
N LYS A 254 18.76 3.97 -5.41
CA LYS A 254 19.85 4.79 -5.95
C LYS A 254 21.23 4.46 -5.38
N SER A 255 21.27 3.88 -4.19
CA SER A 255 22.51 3.41 -3.57
C SER A 255 22.22 2.19 -2.68
N PRO A 256 23.17 1.24 -2.53
CA PRO A 256 22.98 0.06 -1.68
C PRO A 256 22.72 0.42 -0.22
N GLU A 257 23.30 1.54 0.23
CA GLU A 257 23.17 2.01 1.59
C GLU A 257 21.76 2.57 1.86
N GLU A 258 20.88 2.75 0.86
CA GLU A 258 19.58 3.39 1.05
C GLU A 258 18.71 2.69 2.12
N TRP A 259 18.77 1.37 2.21
CA TRP A 259 18.13 0.60 3.28
C TRP A 259 18.74 0.88 4.65
N ASP A 260 20.07 0.85 4.76
CA ASP A 260 20.76 1.18 6.00
C ASP A 260 20.53 2.64 6.40
N LYS A 261 20.38 3.53 5.42
CA LYS A 261 20.08 4.96 5.60
C LYS A 261 18.63 5.20 6.01
N LEU A 262 17.71 4.33 5.59
CA LEU A 262 16.33 4.34 6.06
C LEU A 262 16.24 3.72 7.46
N ALA A 263 17.07 2.72 7.76
CA ALA A 263 17.18 2.08 9.07
C ALA A 263 17.98 2.93 10.09
N ASN A 264 18.92 3.75 9.62
CA ASN A 264 19.74 4.72 10.33
C ASN A 264 19.86 5.99 9.46
N ASP A 265 19.11 7.05 9.75
CA ASP A 265 18.98 8.24 8.89
C ASP A 265 20.24 8.68 8.05
N ILE A 266 20.02 8.79 6.72
CA ILE A 266 20.68 9.46 5.53
C ILE A 266 21.88 8.90 4.73
N PHE A 267 21.81 9.03 3.38
CA PHE A 267 22.70 9.85 2.48
C PHE A 267 22.34 9.85 0.97
N LYS A 268 22.30 11.07 0.38
CA LYS A 268 22.56 11.64 -0.98
C LYS A 268 22.60 10.82 -2.30
N LEU A 269 21.81 11.40 -3.24
CA LEU A 269 22.12 11.92 -4.61
C LEU A 269 22.00 11.09 -5.90
N ASN A 270 21.67 11.87 -6.95
CA ASN A 270 21.19 11.53 -8.28
C ASN A 270 22.31 11.22 -9.30
N LYS A 271 21.93 10.43 -10.33
CA LYS A 271 22.67 10.07 -11.57
C LYS A 271 23.81 9.06 -11.41
N LEU A 272 23.52 7.89 -10.85
CA LEU A 272 24.54 6.88 -10.56
C LEU A 272 24.42 5.58 -11.36
N MET A 273 23.28 5.33 -12.02
CA MET A 273 22.94 3.97 -12.44
C MET A 273 23.23 3.73 -13.92
N THR A 274 23.86 2.60 -14.25
CA THR A 274 24.19 2.21 -15.63
C THR A 274 23.14 1.32 -16.29
N ASN A 275 22.44 0.50 -15.50
CA ASN A 275 21.38 -0.40 -15.99
C ASN A 275 20.35 -0.68 -14.88
N PHE A 276 19.29 -1.41 -15.23
CA PHE A 276 18.23 -1.75 -14.28
C PHE A 276 18.66 -2.73 -13.18
N GLN A 277 19.63 -3.62 -13.44
CA GLN A 277 20.15 -4.57 -12.45
C GLN A 277 20.73 -3.85 -11.23
N GLU A 278 21.37 -2.71 -11.41
CA GLU A 278 21.88 -1.94 -10.28
C GLU A 278 20.75 -1.49 -9.34
N ILE A 279 19.56 -1.14 -9.87
CA ILE A 279 18.39 -0.78 -9.04
C ILE A 279 17.96 -1.99 -8.21
N LEU A 280 17.86 -3.15 -8.85
CA LEU A 280 17.54 -4.40 -8.17
C LEU A 280 18.59 -4.76 -7.12
N ASN A 281 19.88 -4.54 -7.39
CA ASN A 281 20.94 -4.76 -6.42
C ASN A 281 20.77 -3.84 -5.21
N ASN A 282 20.54 -2.54 -5.43
CA ASN A 282 20.40 -1.58 -4.34
C ASN A 282 19.16 -1.84 -3.47
N ILE A 283 18.10 -2.40 -4.05
CA ILE A 283 16.87 -2.73 -3.31
C ILE A 283 16.97 -4.10 -2.63
N PHE A 284 17.42 -5.15 -3.32
CA PHE A 284 17.28 -6.52 -2.83
C PHE A 284 18.55 -7.08 -2.19
N LEU A 285 19.75 -6.73 -2.66
CA LEU A 285 20.98 -7.31 -2.14
C LEU A 285 21.14 -7.06 -0.62
N PRO A 286 20.96 -5.84 -0.08
CA PRO A 286 21.03 -5.61 1.37
C PRO A 286 20.03 -6.44 2.16
N LEU A 287 18.85 -6.73 1.57
CA LEU A 287 17.82 -7.56 2.21
C LEU A 287 18.19 -9.04 2.24
N PHE A 288 18.85 -9.54 1.19
CA PHE A 288 19.40 -10.89 1.18
C PHE A 288 20.58 -11.02 2.14
N GLU A 289 21.47 -10.02 2.19
CA GLU A 289 22.64 -9.99 3.08
C GLU A 289 22.21 -9.99 4.55
N VAL A 290 21.30 -9.11 4.96
CA VAL A 290 20.78 -9.08 6.34
C VAL A 290 19.97 -10.32 6.70
N THR A 291 19.28 -10.90 5.74
CA THR A 291 18.58 -12.18 5.95
C THR A 291 19.61 -13.28 6.18
N ASN A 292 20.69 -13.31 5.40
CA ASN A 292 21.75 -14.32 5.52
C ASN A 292 22.48 -14.22 6.86
N ASP A 293 22.93 -13.01 7.23
CA ASP A 293 23.56 -12.68 8.51
C ASP A 293 22.95 -11.40 9.10
N ALA A 294 22.20 -11.51 10.18
CA ALA A 294 21.57 -10.36 10.82
C ALA A 294 22.58 -9.33 11.36
N ASN A 295 23.84 -9.73 11.56
CA ASN A 295 24.90 -8.85 12.07
C ASN A 295 25.54 -7.99 10.96
N SER A 296 25.31 -8.28 9.67
CA SER A 296 25.81 -7.43 8.58
C SER A 296 25.08 -6.08 8.55
N HIS A 297 23.77 -6.08 8.82
CA HIS A 297 22.95 -4.87 8.91
C HIS A 297 22.03 -4.91 10.15
N PRO A 298 22.54 -4.67 11.37
CA PRO A 298 21.80 -4.87 12.62
C PRO A 298 20.54 -4.01 12.74
N GLU A 299 20.63 -2.75 12.34
CA GLU A 299 19.49 -1.81 12.42
C GLU A 299 18.48 -2.07 11.32
N LEU A 300 18.92 -2.48 10.13
CA LEU A 300 18.03 -2.94 9.08
C LEU A 300 17.26 -4.19 9.52
N HIS A 301 17.92 -5.17 10.16
CA HIS A 301 17.26 -6.36 10.69
C HIS A 301 16.11 -6.01 11.65
N LYS A 302 16.37 -5.10 12.59
CA LYS A 302 15.36 -4.57 13.52
C LYS A 302 14.23 -3.85 12.77
N PHE A 303 14.57 -2.97 11.83
CA PHE A 303 13.60 -2.21 11.05
C PHE A 303 12.69 -3.12 10.23
N LEU A 304 13.23 -4.17 9.61
CA LEU A 304 12.47 -5.11 8.78
C LEU A 304 11.39 -5.87 9.56
N GLN A 305 11.43 -5.92 10.89
CA GLN A 305 10.34 -6.46 11.70
C GLN A 305 9.03 -5.66 11.57
N TYR A 306 9.15 -4.38 11.20
CA TYR A 306 8.03 -3.46 11.01
C TYR A 306 7.66 -3.26 9.54
N VAL A 307 8.51 -3.69 8.61
CA VAL A 307 8.22 -3.63 7.17
C VAL A 307 7.29 -4.79 6.81
N ILE A 308 6.15 -4.43 6.21
CA ILE A 308 5.08 -5.38 5.86
C ILE A 308 5.10 -5.78 4.39
N GLY A 309 5.59 -4.91 3.50
CA GLY A 309 5.42 -5.11 2.07
C GLY A 309 6.05 -4.03 1.21
N PHE A 310 6.08 -4.32 -0.09
CA PHE A 310 6.60 -3.45 -1.13
C PHE A 310 5.45 -2.80 -1.88
N ASP A 311 5.58 -1.50 -2.12
CA ASP A 311 4.66 -0.69 -2.90
C ASP A 311 5.46 -0.03 -4.03
N SER A 312 4.98 -0.15 -5.26
CA SER A 312 5.57 0.45 -6.45
C SER A 312 4.71 1.64 -6.86
N VAL A 313 5.34 2.80 -7.10
CA VAL A 313 4.65 4.07 -7.35
C VAL A 313 5.37 4.88 -8.44
N ASP A 314 4.59 5.39 -9.40
CA ASP A 314 4.93 6.50 -10.30
C ASP A 314 3.60 7.06 -10.86
N ASP A 315 3.67 8.13 -11.65
CA ASP A 315 2.58 8.61 -12.49
C ASP A 315 2.19 7.53 -13.52
N GLU A 316 1.17 6.73 -13.18
CA GLU A 316 0.64 5.67 -14.03
C GLU A 316 0.11 6.19 -15.38
N SER A 317 -0.13 7.50 -15.53
CA SER A 317 -0.66 8.08 -16.78
C SER A 317 0.41 8.33 -17.85
N LYS A 318 1.69 8.26 -17.48
CA LYS A 318 2.79 8.39 -18.45
C LYS A 318 2.69 7.28 -19.51
N PRO A 319 2.87 7.61 -20.80
CA PRO A 319 2.98 6.60 -21.83
C PRO A 319 4.16 5.66 -21.53
N GLU A 320 3.90 4.36 -21.57
CA GLU A 320 4.92 3.31 -21.47
C GLU A 320 4.92 2.46 -22.74
N ASN A 321 6.05 1.79 -23.01
CA ASN A 321 6.14 0.83 -24.10
C ASN A 321 5.36 -0.45 -23.71
N PRO A 322 4.27 -0.80 -24.41
CA PRO A 322 3.45 -1.94 -24.04
C PRO A 322 4.10 -3.30 -24.35
N LEU A 323 5.24 -3.31 -25.07
CA LEU A 323 5.97 -4.53 -25.42
C LEU A 323 6.77 -5.03 -24.22
N PHE A 324 6.10 -5.79 -23.36
CA PHE A 324 6.73 -6.64 -22.35
C PHE A 324 6.50 -8.11 -22.73
N ASP A 325 7.41 -8.64 -23.54
CA ASP A 325 7.43 -10.05 -23.94
C ASP A 325 8.55 -10.83 -23.25
N LYS A 326 8.73 -12.10 -23.63
CA LYS A 326 9.74 -12.98 -23.05
C LYS A 326 11.17 -12.68 -23.53
N ASP A 327 11.29 -11.92 -24.61
CA ASP A 327 12.55 -11.62 -25.32
C ASP A 327 13.06 -10.22 -24.96
N VAL A 328 12.42 -9.55 -24.00
CA VAL A 328 12.89 -8.28 -23.42
C VAL A 328 14.26 -8.44 -22.75
N TYR A 329 15.05 -7.38 -22.81
CA TYR A 329 16.39 -7.37 -22.22
C TYR A 329 16.34 -7.70 -20.71
N PRO A 330 17.19 -8.63 -20.24
CA PRO A 330 17.40 -8.84 -18.82
C PRO A 330 17.86 -7.55 -18.11
N PRO A 331 17.69 -7.41 -16.78
CA PRO A 331 17.99 -6.17 -16.07
C PRO A 331 19.42 -5.65 -16.25
N ALA A 332 20.39 -6.55 -16.41
CA ALA A 332 21.78 -6.19 -16.61
C ALA A 332 22.06 -5.60 -17.99
N GLU A 333 21.19 -5.89 -18.97
CA GLU A 333 21.27 -5.41 -20.35
C GLU A 333 20.29 -4.26 -20.62
N TRP A 334 19.43 -3.91 -19.67
CA TRP A 334 18.55 -2.75 -19.79
C TRP A 334 19.30 -1.47 -19.43
N ASP A 335 19.96 -0.88 -20.41
CA ASP A 335 20.69 0.40 -20.33
C ASP A 335 20.04 1.53 -21.16
N ASP A 336 18.79 1.33 -21.62
CA ASP A 336 18.04 2.30 -22.40
C ASP A 336 17.70 3.56 -21.58
N VAL A 337 17.54 4.68 -22.29
CA VAL A 337 17.05 5.95 -21.76
C VAL A 337 15.56 5.86 -21.41
N GLU A 338 14.81 5.00 -22.11
CA GLU A 338 13.41 4.75 -21.79
C GLU A 338 13.26 3.87 -20.54
N ASN A 339 12.33 4.26 -19.67
CA ASN A 339 12.05 3.54 -18.44
C ASN A 339 11.42 2.17 -18.75
N PRO A 340 11.77 1.09 -18.04
CA PRO A 340 11.06 -0.18 -18.19
C PRO A 340 9.56 -0.03 -17.93
N PRO A 341 8.71 -0.82 -18.62
CA PRO A 341 7.27 -0.76 -18.41
C PRO A 341 6.91 -1.24 -17.00
N TYR A 342 5.73 -0.84 -16.51
CA TYR A 342 5.25 -1.20 -15.18
C TYR A 342 5.33 -2.71 -14.91
N GLY A 343 4.91 -3.54 -15.87
CA GLY A 343 4.97 -5.00 -15.74
C GLY A 343 6.38 -5.54 -15.48
N TYR A 344 7.42 -4.88 -16.00
CA TYR A 344 8.82 -5.22 -15.78
C TYR A 344 9.22 -4.98 -14.33
N TYR A 345 8.94 -3.79 -13.80
CA TYR A 345 9.17 -3.46 -12.39
C TYR A 345 8.47 -4.44 -11.45
N GLN A 346 7.21 -4.74 -11.73
CA GLN A 346 6.41 -5.61 -10.88
C GLN A 346 6.90 -7.06 -10.90
N TYR A 347 7.25 -7.58 -12.07
CA TYR A 347 7.78 -8.94 -12.18
C TYR A 347 9.08 -9.11 -11.40
N TYR A 348 10.08 -8.24 -11.63
CA TYR A 348 11.37 -8.37 -10.94
C TYR A 348 11.27 -8.07 -9.45
N THR A 349 10.38 -7.16 -9.04
CA THR A 349 10.09 -6.94 -7.61
C THR A 349 9.48 -8.18 -6.99
N TYR A 350 8.46 -8.76 -7.64
CA TYR A 350 7.77 -9.96 -7.16
C TYR A 350 8.69 -11.18 -7.10
N ALA A 351 9.46 -11.45 -8.15
CA ALA A 351 10.34 -12.61 -8.23
C ALA A 351 11.43 -12.56 -7.15
N ASN A 352 12.11 -11.42 -7.01
CA ASN A 352 13.13 -11.24 -5.96
C ASN A 352 12.52 -11.31 -4.55
N MET A 353 11.37 -10.67 -4.33
CA MET A 353 10.64 -10.76 -3.06
C MET A 353 10.23 -12.20 -2.74
N THR A 354 9.84 -12.99 -3.73
CA THR A 354 9.42 -14.39 -3.54
C THR A 354 10.59 -15.25 -3.08
N VAL A 355 11.75 -15.15 -3.74
CA VAL A 355 12.97 -15.86 -3.32
C VAL A 355 13.41 -15.40 -1.94
N LEU A 356 13.43 -14.09 -1.68
CA LEU A 356 13.74 -13.52 -0.39
C LEU A 356 12.81 -14.04 0.71
N ASN A 357 11.50 -14.10 0.44
CA ASN A 357 10.49 -14.59 1.39
C ASN A 357 10.69 -16.07 1.72
N HIS A 358 11.03 -16.91 0.74
CA HIS A 358 11.37 -18.30 1.01
C HIS A 358 12.58 -18.40 1.96
N PHE A 359 13.62 -17.59 1.71
CA PHE A 359 14.80 -17.57 2.56
C PHE A 359 14.51 -17.05 3.98
N ARG A 360 13.76 -15.96 4.08
CA ARG A 360 13.32 -15.38 5.36
C ARG A 360 12.46 -16.38 6.15
N ALA A 361 11.53 -17.06 5.48
CA ALA A 361 10.70 -18.09 6.08
C ALA A 361 11.52 -19.30 6.59
N GLU A 362 12.54 -19.74 5.84
CA GLU A 362 13.48 -20.78 6.31
C GLU A 362 14.16 -20.37 7.64
N LYS A 363 14.52 -19.09 7.77
CA LYS A 363 15.12 -18.54 8.99
C LYS A 363 14.11 -18.14 10.08
N GLY A 364 12.81 -18.37 9.86
CA GLY A 364 11.76 -17.98 10.81
C GLY A 364 11.55 -16.47 10.94
N LEU A 365 11.99 -15.68 9.95
CA LEU A 365 11.81 -14.23 9.89
C LEU A 365 10.47 -13.86 9.23
N ASN A 366 10.01 -12.62 9.45
CA ASN A 366 8.81 -12.11 8.78
C ASN A 366 9.01 -12.03 7.26
N THR A 367 7.93 -12.21 6.51
CA THR A 367 7.91 -12.10 5.05
C THR A 367 7.19 -10.83 4.61
N PHE A 368 7.42 -10.43 3.37
CA PHE A 368 6.84 -9.25 2.76
C PHE A 368 5.75 -9.61 1.75
N VAL A 369 4.85 -8.68 1.48
CA VAL A 369 3.83 -8.82 0.42
C VAL A 369 3.91 -7.68 -0.59
N LEU A 370 3.48 -7.92 -1.83
CA LEU A 370 3.43 -6.88 -2.86
C LEU A 370 2.07 -6.15 -2.79
N ARG A 371 2.10 -4.82 -2.67
CA ARG A 371 0.92 -3.95 -2.50
C ARG A 371 1.03 -2.68 -3.34
N PRO A 372 0.98 -2.79 -4.68
CA PRO A 372 1.38 -1.68 -5.53
C PRO A 372 0.26 -0.67 -5.77
N HIS A 373 0.66 0.55 -6.12
CA HIS A 373 -0.23 1.45 -6.86
C HIS A 373 -0.57 0.82 -8.20
N CYS A 374 -1.86 0.71 -8.48
CA CYS A 374 -2.31 -0.09 -9.60
C CYS A 374 -3.68 0.34 -10.12
N GLY A 375 -3.69 0.82 -11.36
CA GLY A 375 -4.90 1.15 -12.10
C GLY A 375 -5.61 2.38 -11.56
N GLU A 376 -4.88 3.35 -10.99
CA GLU A 376 -5.40 4.71 -10.84
C GLU A 376 -5.59 5.36 -12.22
N ALA A 377 -4.55 5.25 -13.04
CA ALA A 377 -4.47 5.65 -14.43
C ALA A 377 -3.72 4.59 -15.26
N GLY A 378 -3.31 4.92 -16.48
CA GLY A 378 -2.47 4.04 -17.29
C GLY A 378 -3.16 2.89 -18.03
N PRO A 379 -2.36 1.97 -18.60
CA PRO A 379 -2.83 0.77 -19.28
C PRO A 379 -3.51 -0.25 -18.36
N ILE A 380 -4.41 -1.07 -18.92
CA ILE A 380 -5.14 -2.11 -18.17
C ILE A 380 -4.18 -3.20 -17.66
N GLN A 381 -3.04 -3.39 -18.32
CA GLN A 381 -2.00 -4.35 -17.99
C GLN A 381 -1.46 -4.18 -16.57
N HIS A 382 -1.49 -2.96 -16.01
CA HIS A 382 -1.14 -2.73 -14.61
C HIS A 382 -2.00 -3.60 -13.70
N LEU A 383 -3.33 -3.55 -13.88
CA LEU A 383 -4.29 -4.32 -13.08
C LEU A 383 -4.16 -5.83 -13.30
N VAL A 384 -3.70 -6.27 -14.48
CA VAL A 384 -3.39 -7.67 -14.76
C VAL A 384 -2.20 -8.12 -13.92
N CYS A 385 -1.13 -7.32 -13.90
CA CYS A 385 0.04 -7.57 -13.05
C CYS A 385 -0.34 -7.60 -11.57
N GLY A 386 -1.15 -6.63 -11.12
CA GLY A 386 -1.69 -6.58 -9.77
C GLY A 386 -2.49 -7.84 -9.42
N TYR A 387 -3.36 -8.32 -10.31
CA TYR A 387 -4.16 -9.53 -10.08
C TYR A 387 -3.31 -10.78 -9.91
N MET A 388 -2.24 -10.91 -10.70
CA MET A 388 -1.39 -12.11 -10.70
C MET A 388 -0.47 -12.21 -9.49
N MET A 389 -0.04 -11.06 -8.94
CA MET A 389 1.12 -11.01 -8.02
C MET A 389 0.87 -10.29 -6.70
N ALA A 390 -0.12 -9.40 -6.62
CA ALA A 390 -0.31 -8.54 -5.45
C ALA A 390 -1.25 -9.18 -4.41
N GLU A 391 -0.96 -8.91 -3.13
CA GLU A 391 -1.85 -9.25 -2.02
C GLU A 391 -3.07 -8.32 -1.99
N ASN A 392 -2.84 -7.04 -2.26
CA ASN A 392 -3.85 -6.01 -2.46
C ASN A 392 -3.27 -4.89 -3.34
N ILE A 393 -4.12 -4.01 -3.85
CA ILE A 393 -3.72 -2.87 -4.69
C ILE A 393 -4.19 -1.54 -4.11
N SER A 394 -3.49 -0.46 -4.44
CA SER A 394 -3.96 0.92 -4.22
C SER A 394 -4.66 1.46 -5.48
N HIS A 395 -5.72 2.24 -5.30
CA HIS A 395 -6.60 2.87 -6.30
C HIS A 395 -7.60 1.96 -7.03
N GLY A 396 -7.18 1.13 -7.98
CA GLY A 396 -8.08 0.23 -8.73
C GLY A 396 -9.23 0.92 -9.52
N LEU A 397 -9.09 2.21 -9.86
CA LEU A 397 -10.12 2.99 -10.55
C LEU A 397 -10.50 2.40 -11.91
N LEU A 398 -9.52 1.91 -12.66
CA LEU A 398 -9.72 1.40 -14.02
C LEU A 398 -10.44 0.06 -14.09
N LEU A 399 -10.57 -0.69 -12.99
CA LEU A 399 -11.38 -1.91 -12.95
C LEU A 399 -12.83 -1.67 -13.40
N ARG A 400 -13.35 -0.45 -13.24
CA ARG A 400 -14.69 -0.05 -13.71
C ARG A 400 -14.88 -0.19 -15.22
N LYS A 401 -13.78 -0.23 -15.99
CA LYS A 401 -13.78 -0.34 -17.45
C LYS A 401 -13.52 -1.78 -17.92
N VAL A 402 -13.24 -2.71 -17.00
CA VAL A 402 -12.75 -4.06 -17.33
C VAL A 402 -13.57 -5.11 -16.56
N PRO A 403 -14.78 -5.45 -17.03
CA PRO A 403 -15.70 -6.33 -16.31
C PRO A 403 -15.11 -7.69 -15.96
N VAL A 404 -14.32 -8.28 -16.86
CA VAL A 404 -13.66 -9.58 -16.64
C VAL A 404 -12.75 -9.51 -15.42
N LEU A 405 -11.86 -8.53 -15.40
CA LEU A 405 -10.89 -8.37 -14.32
C LEU A 405 -11.56 -7.96 -13.02
N GLN A 406 -12.53 -7.04 -13.05
CA GLN A 406 -13.29 -6.68 -11.85
C GLN A 406 -14.01 -7.89 -11.23
N TYR A 407 -14.56 -8.78 -12.05
CA TYR A 407 -15.18 -10.01 -11.57
C TYR A 407 -14.15 -10.98 -10.99
N LEU A 408 -12.96 -11.09 -11.58
CA LEU A 408 -11.86 -11.88 -11.01
C LEU A 408 -11.39 -11.33 -9.65
N TYR A 409 -11.25 -10.01 -9.49
CA TYR A 409 -10.94 -9.38 -8.20
C TYR A 409 -12.03 -9.67 -7.15
N TYR A 410 -13.30 -9.67 -7.57
CA TYR A 410 -14.40 -10.09 -6.70
C TYR A 410 -14.28 -11.57 -6.30
N LEU A 411 -14.07 -12.48 -7.24
CA LEU A 411 -14.01 -13.93 -6.92
C LEU A 411 -12.81 -14.28 -6.05
N ALA A 412 -11.65 -13.68 -6.32
CA ALA A 412 -10.42 -13.88 -5.56
C ALA A 412 -10.38 -13.06 -4.26
N GLN A 413 -11.35 -12.16 -4.06
CA GLN A 413 -11.41 -11.24 -2.91
C GLN A 413 -10.11 -10.44 -2.69
N ILE A 414 -9.45 -10.03 -3.77
CA ILE A 414 -8.24 -9.19 -3.71
C ILE A 414 -8.62 -7.80 -3.19
N GLY A 415 -7.86 -7.32 -2.20
CA GLY A 415 -8.11 -6.04 -1.55
C GLY A 415 -7.81 -4.84 -2.44
N ILE A 416 -8.64 -3.79 -2.35
CA ILE A 416 -8.47 -2.53 -3.09
C ILE A 416 -8.58 -1.36 -2.11
N ALA A 417 -7.44 -0.69 -1.84
CA ALA A 417 -7.39 0.51 -1.02
C ALA A 417 -7.67 1.74 -1.88
N MET A 418 -8.76 2.44 -1.62
CA MET A 418 -9.23 3.54 -2.47
C MET A 418 -9.20 4.87 -1.71
N SER A 419 -8.70 5.92 -2.36
CA SER A 419 -8.60 7.28 -1.80
C SER A 419 -9.45 8.29 -2.60
N PRO A 420 -10.78 8.34 -2.39
CA PRO A 420 -11.70 9.12 -3.22
C PRO A 420 -11.43 10.63 -3.32
N LEU A 421 -10.97 11.30 -2.27
CA LEU A 421 -10.63 12.74 -2.27
C LEU A 421 -9.37 13.01 -3.10
N SER A 422 -8.37 12.13 -3.00
CA SER A 422 -7.19 12.16 -3.88
C SER A 422 -7.61 11.97 -5.33
N ASN A 423 -8.34 10.88 -5.62
CA ASN A 423 -8.81 10.59 -6.97
C ASN A 423 -9.66 11.75 -7.55
N ASN A 424 -10.49 12.39 -6.73
CA ASN A 424 -11.28 13.57 -7.11
C ASN A 424 -10.44 14.76 -7.54
N SER A 425 -9.30 14.95 -6.90
CA SER A 425 -8.39 16.06 -7.20
C SER A 425 -7.53 15.79 -8.42
N LEU A 426 -7.27 14.52 -8.76
CA LEU A 426 -6.30 14.14 -9.80
C LEU A 426 -6.90 13.52 -11.07
N PHE A 427 -7.89 12.63 -10.98
CA PHE A 427 -8.33 11.82 -12.14
C PHE A 427 -9.83 11.79 -12.39
N LEU A 428 -10.63 11.84 -11.33
CA LEU A 428 -12.02 11.41 -11.43
C LEU A 428 -12.89 12.09 -10.38
N ASN A 429 -13.81 12.96 -10.82
CA ASN A 429 -14.82 13.59 -9.97
C ASN A 429 -15.42 12.62 -8.92
N TYR A 430 -15.58 13.08 -7.69
CA TYR A 430 -15.96 12.28 -6.52
C TYR A 430 -17.22 11.43 -6.77
N HIS A 431 -18.27 12.02 -7.34
CA HIS A 431 -19.53 11.30 -7.66
C HIS A 431 -19.39 10.18 -8.68
N ARG A 432 -18.30 10.19 -9.47
CA ARG A 432 -18.01 9.16 -10.46
C ARG A 432 -17.06 8.09 -9.92
N ASN A 433 -16.52 8.23 -8.71
CA ASN A 433 -15.65 7.22 -8.11
C ASN A 433 -16.41 5.88 -7.99
N PRO A 434 -15.80 4.74 -8.37
CA PRO A 434 -16.50 3.46 -8.42
C PRO A 434 -16.57 2.73 -7.06
N LEU A 435 -15.99 3.26 -5.98
CA LEU A 435 -16.03 2.66 -4.64
C LEU A 435 -17.43 2.21 -4.19
N PRO A 436 -18.50 3.04 -4.23
CA PRO A 436 -19.83 2.60 -3.81
C PRO A 436 -20.36 1.43 -4.66
N GLU A 437 -20.02 1.39 -5.95
CA GLU A 437 -20.39 0.30 -6.86
C GLU A 437 -19.60 -0.98 -6.54
N TYR A 438 -18.31 -0.86 -6.25
CA TYR A 438 -17.45 -1.98 -5.85
C TYR A 438 -17.90 -2.59 -4.52
N LEU A 439 -18.21 -1.73 -3.53
CA LEU A 439 -18.77 -2.15 -2.25
C LEU A 439 -20.12 -2.85 -2.45
N ALA A 440 -21.01 -2.30 -3.28
CA ALA A 440 -22.29 -2.93 -3.57
C ALA A 440 -22.12 -4.33 -4.19
N ARG A 441 -21.16 -4.48 -5.11
CA ARG A 441 -20.82 -5.77 -5.74
C ARG A 441 -20.15 -6.76 -4.80
N GLY A 442 -19.63 -6.31 -3.65
CA GLY A 442 -18.94 -7.15 -2.68
C GLY A 442 -17.47 -7.38 -2.99
N LEU A 443 -16.82 -6.47 -3.73
CA LEU A 443 -15.36 -6.43 -3.79
C LEU A 443 -14.82 -6.04 -2.41
N CYS A 444 -13.63 -6.57 -2.08
CA CYS A 444 -12.94 -6.25 -0.84
C CYS A 444 -12.30 -4.85 -0.95
N VAL A 445 -13.07 -3.81 -0.66
CA VAL A 445 -12.61 -2.41 -0.74
C VAL A 445 -12.45 -1.78 0.65
N SER A 446 -11.47 -0.88 0.79
CA SER A 446 -11.26 -0.02 1.95
C SER A 446 -11.15 1.45 1.53
N LEU A 447 -11.40 2.36 2.48
CA LEU A 447 -11.11 3.79 2.34
C LEU A 447 -9.71 4.09 2.89
N SER A 448 -9.01 4.99 2.23
CA SER A 448 -7.66 5.45 2.55
C SER A 448 -7.46 6.92 2.19
N THR A 449 -6.35 7.53 2.62
CA THR A 449 -6.18 9.00 2.52
C THR A 449 -5.19 9.47 1.47
N ASP A 450 -4.26 8.62 1.03
CA ASP A 450 -3.19 8.95 0.09
C ASP A 450 -2.22 10.01 0.64
N ASP A 451 -2.51 11.30 0.40
CA ASP A 451 -1.75 12.44 0.90
C ASP A 451 -2.64 13.39 1.72
N PRO A 452 -2.82 13.15 3.04
CA PRO A 452 -3.50 14.08 3.94
C PRO A 452 -3.06 15.54 3.82
N LEU A 453 -1.77 15.78 3.59
CA LEU A 453 -1.21 17.12 3.40
C LEU A 453 -1.87 17.88 2.26
N GLN A 454 -2.20 17.18 1.17
CA GLN A 454 -2.68 17.78 -0.07
C GLN A 454 -4.20 17.78 -0.21
N PHE A 455 -4.89 16.83 0.44
CA PHE A 455 -6.30 16.56 0.16
C PHE A 455 -7.25 16.75 1.36
N HIS A 456 -6.71 16.92 2.57
CA HIS A 456 -7.52 16.90 3.80
C HIS A 456 -7.36 18.17 4.62
N PHE A 457 -8.44 18.56 5.31
CA PHE A 457 -8.49 19.77 6.13
C PHE A 457 -8.52 19.49 7.64
N THR A 458 -8.93 18.28 8.03
CA THR A 458 -9.18 17.94 9.44
C THR A 458 -7.95 17.34 10.13
N LYS A 459 -7.98 17.28 11.49
CA LYS A 459 -6.95 16.60 12.29
C LYS A 459 -6.98 15.07 12.12
N GLU A 460 -8.10 14.51 11.65
CA GLU A 460 -8.32 13.07 11.50
C GLU A 460 -8.65 12.75 10.02
N PRO A 461 -7.64 12.73 9.13
CA PRO A 461 -7.84 12.65 7.68
C PRO A 461 -8.68 11.44 7.26
N LEU A 462 -8.40 10.27 7.84
CA LEU A 462 -9.17 9.06 7.52
C LEU A 462 -10.64 9.22 7.91
N MET A 463 -10.94 9.82 9.07
CA MET A 463 -12.32 10.06 9.49
C MET A 463 -13.04 11.08 8.61
N GLU A 464 -12.32 12.06 8.06
CA GLU A 464 -12.84 12.98 7.04
C GLU A 464 -13.23 12.22 5.77
N GLU A 465 -12.42 11.27 5.30
CA GLU A 465 -12.79 10.43 4.15
C GLU A 465 -14.07 9.63 4.38
N TYR A 466 -14.15 8.90 5.50
CA TYR A 466 -15.36 8.15 5.84
C TYR A 466 -16.57 9.08 5.97
N SER A 467 -16.40 10.27 6.55
CA SER A 467 -17.49 11.23 6.73
C SER A 467 -18.01 11.76 5.40
N ILE A 468 -17.12 12.14 4.49
CA ILE A 468 -17.50 12.65 3.16
C ILE A 468 -18.14 11.53 2.33
N ALA A 469 -17.53 10.34 2.31
CA ALA A 469 -18.06 9.17 1.62
C ALA A 469 -19.48 8.83 2.10
N ALA A 470 -19.70 8.81 3.42
CA ALA A 470 -21.01 8.56 4.01
C ALA A 470 -22.05 9.61 3.62
N GLN A 471 -21.68 10.90 3.62
CA GLN A 471 -22.63 11.97 3.29
C GLN A 471 -22.95 12.03 1.79
N VAL A 472 -21.96 11.81 0.92
CA VAL A 472 -22.12 11.92 -0.53
C VAL A 472 -22.78 10.66 -1.10
N TRP A 473 -22.35 9.47 -0.69
CA TRP A 473 -22.88 8.20 -1.21
C TRP A 473 -23.97 7.57 -0.35
N LYS A 474 -24.35 8.23 0.75
CA LYS A 474 -25.41 7.78 1.68
C LYS A 474 -25.10 6.40 2.28
N LEU A 475 -23.84 6.16 2.62
CA LEU A 475 -23.42 4.92 3.28
C LEU A 475 -24.02 4.84 4.68
N SER A 476 -24.57 3.67 5.02
CA SER A 476 -25.08 3.38 6.35
C SER A 476 -23.94 3.14 7.36
N SER A 477 -24.27 3.11 8.64
CA SER A 477 -23.33 2.67 9.69
C SER A 477 -22.80 1.26 9.42
N CYS A 478 -23.63 0.36 8.90
CA CYS A 478 -23.21 -1.00 8.52
C CYS A 478 -22.16 -0.96 7.41
N ASP A 479 -22.38 -0.15 6.36
CA ASP A 479 -21.44 -0.03 5.23
C ASP A 479 -20.09 0.56 5.68
N MET A 480 -20.13 1.60 6.52
CA MET A 480 -18.91 2.18 7.09
C MET A 480 -18.14 1.18 7.98
N CYS A 481 -18.86 0.35 8.75
CA CYS A 481 -18.23 -0.70 9.56
C CYS A 481 -17.66 -1.83 8.70
N GLU A 482 -18.30 -2.17 7.58
CA GLU A 482 -17.82 -3.16 6.60
C GLU A 482 -16.51 -2.68 5.94
N LEU A 483 -16.45 -1.42 5.48
CA LEU A 483 -15.23 -0.82 4.95
C LEU A 483 -14.09 -0.80 5.97
N ALA A 484 -14.40 -0.45 7.23
CA ALA A 484 -13.43 -0.46 8.32
C ALA A 484 -12.92 -1.88 8.63
N ARG A 485 -13.81 -2.87 8.67
CA ARG A 485 -13.44 -4.29 8.84
C ARG A 485 -12.51 -4.76 7.72
N ASN A 486 -12.84 -4.43 6.47
CA ASN A 486 -12.02 -4.79 5.31
C ASN A 486 -10.63 -4.15 5.39
N SER A 487 -10.52 -2.89 5.82
CA SER A 487 -9.22 -2.23 6.01
C SER A 487 -8.31 -2.98 6.99
N VAL A 488 -8.86 -3.53 8.07
CA VAL A 488 -8.10 -4.34 9.03
C VAL A 488 -7.70 -5.69 8.42
N LEU A 489 -8.60 -6.34 7.68
CA LEU A 489 -8.31 -7.61 7.01
C LEU A 489 -7.16 -7.46 6.01
N MET A 490 -7.20 -6.41 5.19
CA MET A 490 -6.19 -6.09 4.17
C MET A 490 -4.84 -5.64 4.75
N SER A 491 -4.84 -5.08 5.97
CA SER A 491 -3.61 -4.56 6.58
C SER A 491 -2.53 -5.64 6.83
N GLY A 492 -1.28 -5.25 7.05
CA GLY A 492 -0.14 -6.08 7.39
C GLY A 492 0.09 -6.20 8.89
N PHE A 493 -0.85 -5.72 9.72
CA PHE A 493 -0.74 -5.85 11.17
C PHE A 493 -0.66 -7.32 11.59
N PRO A 494 0.11 -7.64 12.65
CA PRO A 494 0.27 -9.02 13.12
C PRO A 494 -1.06 -9.71 13.45
N HIS A 495 -1.08 -11.04 13.32
CA HIS A 495 -2.23 -11.88 13.65
C HIS A 495 -2.84 -11.55 15.03
N LYS A 496 -2.00 -11.36 16.05
CA LYS A 496 -2.46 -11.03 17.42
C LYS A 496 -3.22 -9.70 17.47
N SER A 497 -2.80 -8.70 16.71
CA SER A 497 -3.49 -7.40 16.62
C SER A 497 -4.83 -7.56 15.90
N LYS A 498 -4.83 -8.23 14.74
CA LYS A 498 -6.07 -8.50 13.99
C LYS A 498 -7.07 -9.34 14.78
N GLN A 499 -6.60 -10.36 15.51
CA GLN A 499 -7.44 -11.18 16.40
C GLN A 499 -8.08 -10.33 17.50
N TYR A 500 -7.30 -9.44 18.12
CA TYR A 500 -7.82 -8.52 19.13
C TYR A 500 -8.84 -7.52 18.57
N TRP A 501 -8.64 -7.06 17.33
CA TRP A 501 -9.47 -6.06 16.66
C TRP A 501 -10.74 -6.60 16.01
N LEU A 502 -10.69 -7.82 15.46
CA LEU A 502 -11.78 -8.43 14.68
C LEU A 502 -12.48 -9.57 15.42
N GLY A 503 -11.82 -10.16 16.41
CA GLY A 503 -12.33 -11.29 17.20
C GLY A 503 -11.49 -12.57 17.04
N PRO A 504 -11.67 -13.55 17.94
CA PRO A 504 -10.83 -14.75 18.02
C PRO A 504 -10.84 -15.61 16.77
N ASN A 505 -11.98 -15.62 16.06
CA ASN A 505 -12.22 -16.48 14.91
C ASN A 505 -12.07 -15.76 13.57
N TYR A 506 -11.48 -14.57 13.51
CA TYR A 506 -11.52 -13.71 12.31
C TYR A 506 -10.96 -14.36 11.03
N THR A 507 -10.17 -15.43 11.15
CA THR A 507 -9.63 -16.22 10.03
C THR A 507 -10.61 -17.24 9.46
N LYS A 508 -11.75 -17.49 10.12
CA LYS A 508 -12.82 -18.34 9.58
C LYS A 508 -13.63 -17.59 8.55
N GLU A 509 -14.19 -18.32 7.61
CA GLU A 509 -15.06 -17.74 6.59
C GLU A 509 -16.49 -17.52 7.11
N GLY A 510 -17.21 -16.62 6.44
CA GLY A 510 -18.61 -16.30 6.73
C GLY A 510 -18.85 -15.80 8.15
N VAL A 511 -20.07 -16.05 8.65
CA VAL A 511 -20.51 -15.59 9.98
C VAL A 511 -19.63 -16.13 11.10
N ALA A 512 -19.07 -17.33 10.94
CA ALA A 512 -18.20 -17.95 11.96
C ALA A 512 -16.92 -17.14 12.24
N GLY A 513 -16.48 -16.30 11.29
CA GLY A 513 -15.35 -15.41 11.44
C GLY A 513 -15.71 -13.96 11.75
N ASN A 514 -16.97 -13.66 12.06
CA ASN A 514 -17.38 -12.32 12.48
C ASN A 514 -17.66 -12.30 13.98
N ASP A 515 -17.14 -11.28 14.65
CA ASP A 515 -17.55 -10.92 16.01
C ASP A 515 -18.12 -9.50 15.95
N ILE A 516 -19.45 -9.39 15.92
CA ILE A 516 -20.15 -8.10 15.88
C ILE A 516 -19.78 -7.20 17.08
N THR A 517 -19.37 -7.77 18.21
CA THR A 517 -18.92 -6.99 19.38
C THR A 517 -17.54 -6.35 19.18
N ARG A 518 -16.88 -6.65 18.06
CA ARG A 518 -15.56 -6.10 17.67
C ARG A 518 -15.65 -5.31 16.36
N THR A 519 -16.33 -5.86 15.36
CA THR A 519 -16.42 -5.28 14.01
C THR A 519 -17.61 -4.34 13.85
N ASN A 520 -18.64 -4.50 14.68
CA ASN A 520 -19.95 -3.87 14.52
C ASN A 520 -20.59 -4.10 13.14
N VAL A 521 -20.16 -5.14 12.41
CA VAL A 521 -20.79 -5.57 11.16
C VAL A 521 -21.81 -6.66 11.50
N PRO A 522 -23.11 -6.48 11.21
CA PRO A 522 -24.14 -7.49 11.47
C PRO A 522 -23.86 -8.81 10.77
N ASP A 523 -24.14 -9.92 11.45
CA ASP A 523 -24.01 -11.26 10.87
C ASP A 523 -24.90 -11.43 9.62
N ILE A 524 -26.02 -10.72 9.55
CA ILE A 524 -26.89 -10.67 8.37
C ILE A 524 -26.13 -10.17 7.13
N ARG A 525 -25.28 -9.13 7.29
CA ARG A 525 -24.44 -8.60 6.22
C ARG A 525 -23.39 -9.62 5.81
N VAL A 526 -22.71 -10.22 6.80
CA VAL A 526 -21.63 -11.18 6.56
C VAL A 526 -22.16 -12.46 5.89
N ALA A 527 -23.31 -12.98 6.34
CA ALA A 527 -23.99 -14.10 5.72
C ALA A 527 -24.31 -13.81 4.25
N TYR A 528 -24.93 -12.66 3.96
CA TYR A 528 -25.24 -12.24 2.60
C TYR A 528 -24.00 -12.21 1.69
N ARG A 529 -22.90 -11.61 2.15
CA ARG A 529 -21.64 -11.54 1.39
C ARG A 529 -21.08 -12.93 1.10
N TYR A 530 -21.00 -13.77 2.14
CA TYR A 530 -20.43 -15.10 2.06
C TYR A 530 -21.26 -16.03 1.17
N GLU A 531 -22.56 -16.11 1.40
CA GLU A 531 -23.47 -16.92 0.60
C GLU A 531 -23.45 -16.50 -0.87
N THR A 532 -23.43 -15.19 -1.14
CA THR A 532 -23.36 -14.69 -2.52
C THR A 532 -22.03 -15.05 -3.20
N LEU A 533 -20.91 -14.95 -2.49
CA LEU A 533 -19.61 -15.36 -3.05
C LEU A 533 -19.57 -16.87 -3.33
N VAL A 534 -20.02 -17.69 -2.37
CA VAL A 534 -20.09 -19.15 -2.53
C VAL A 534 -21.02 -19.54 -3.68
N ASP A 535 -22.14 -18.84 -3.87
CA ASP A 535 -23.05 -19.04 -5.00
C ASP A 535 -22.36 -18.75 -6.34
N GLU A 536 -21.63 -17.62 -6.46
CA GLU A 536 -20.91 -17.27 -7.69
C GLU A 536 -19.79 -18.26 -7.98
N LEU A 537 -18.99 -18.63 -6.97
CA LEU A 537 -17.94 -19.65 -7.12
C LEU A 537 -18.53 -21.00 -7.52
N SER A 538 -19.61 -21.42 -6.86
CA SER A 538 -20.33 -22.65 -7.19
C SER A 538 -20.85 -22.63 -8.62
N ASN A 539 -21.37 -21.50 -9.10
CA ASN A 539 -21.85 -21.36 -10.48
C ASN A 539 -20.71 -21.56 -11.50
N ILE A 540 -19.51 -21.07 -11.20
CA ILE A 540 -18.34 -21.24 -12.06
C ILE A 540 -17.84 -22.69 -12.02
N PHE A 541 -17.61 -23.24 -10.83
CA PHE A 541 -16.97 -24.56 -10.68
C PHE A 541 -17.89 -25.75 -10.96
N LYS A 542 -19.21 -25.60 -10.83
CA LYS A 542 -20.18 -26.64 -11.25
C LYS A 542 -20.05 -27.04 -12.72
N VAL A 543 -19.58 -26.11 -13.57
CA VAL A 543 -19.35 -26.36 -15.00
C VAL A 543 -18.01 -27.05 -15.23
N VAL A 544 -17.02 -26.82 -14.37
CA VAL A 544 -15.65 -27.39 -14.47
C VAL A 544 -15.60 -28.84 -13.99
N GLU A 545 -16.39 -29.20 -12.98
CA GLU A 545 -16.46 -30.58 -12.45
C GLU A 545 -17.19 -31.58 -13.36
N LYS A 546 -17.71 -31.14 -14.52
CA LYS A 546 -18.27 -32.00 -15.56
C LYS A 546 -17.54 -31.79 -16.90
N PRO A 547 -16.36 -32.42 -17.12
CA PRO A 547 -15.65 -32.34 -18.39
C PRO A 547 -16.42 -32.98 -19.56
N GLU A 548 -17.38 -33.86 -19.26
CA GLU A 548 -18.20 -34.59 -20.25
C GLU A 548 -19.62 -34.02 -20.35
N ALA A 549 -19.77 -32.79 -20.83
CA ALA A 549 -21.06 -32.32 -21.36
C ALA A 549 -20.86 -31.12 -22.29
N VAL A 550 -20.09 -31.30 -23.36
CA VAL A 550 -20.32 -30.54 -24.59
C VAL A 550 -20.41 -31.49 -25.77
N PRO A 551 -21.63 -31.93 -26.10
CA PRO A 551 -22.03 -32.06 -27.48
C PRO A 551 -23.05 -30.97 -27.84
N PHE A 552 -22.79 -30.36 -29.00
CA PHE A 552 -23.60 -29.43 -29.81
C PHE A 552 -23.29 -27.94 -29.66
#